data_AF-A0A928GJX8-F1
#
_entry.id   AF-A0A928GJX8-F1
#
_cell.length_a   1.000
_cell.length_b   1.000
_cell.length_c   1.000
_cell.angle_alpha   90.00
_cell.angle_beta   90.00
_cell.angle_gamma   90.00
#
_symmetry.space_group_name_H-M   'P 1'
#
loop_
_entity.id
_entity.type
_entity.pdbx_description
1 polymer ?
#
loop_
_entity_poly.entity_id
_entity_poly.type
_entity_poly.pdbx_seq_one_letter_code
_entity_poly.pdbx_strand_id
1 'polypeptide(L)'
;MDTLFKRLLSHLKIRHTQYANKLYNEHPYRYTMYGMKQMLSSYQVNSKAYQLSDKKELLKLETPFISEVSNDLVIVKSINEKQVVFDWYGEIITVATERFYESFSGKVLLSYPQKQSIEPNYKEHIKKMKLDITEWIIVISGLILLSTYLYIHKSSEYDILNILRGGLDLIGIYICSLIIGKSLNIENKATDRICNLFKKSSCNDILEMPIAKFLNRYGWGEIGLSYFTVNLIIILLFPNHIYEYLPIISIIVSPYIIWSIWYQKYKAKNWCSLCLIVQIILFLQVIISILDSSIQEVNLQAIVPPIMYLITVLLVHKIIDIIKEALSAKDWKAKLTLLKYQKEIIDKLFESQELYDISTNTSKIVFGNEDANYTLTIFSNPYCNPCAKMHERISSLLNSGCKIQYIFTYFSEDLSNINRLFIAAYLKYGKEKTWNLLTEWYSGGKNQKEKFFDKELEINDKNIEEEFRHHENWKRISGFNATPTLLFNGKKLPEAYNLDDIIYIINNGL
;
A
#
# COMPACT_ATOMS: atom_id res chain seq x y z
N MET A 1 -2.93 -10.91 -1.93
CA MET A 1 -1.97 -12.03 -1.92
C MET A 1 -1.53 -12.25 -0.49
N ASP A 2 -1.57 -13.48 0.01
CA ASP A 2 -1.21 -13.76 1.41
C ASP A 2 0.31 -13.74 1.58
N THR A 3 0.81 -13.18 2.69
CA THR A 3 2.25 -13.08 2.95
C THR A 3 2.86 -14.45 3.26
N LEU A 4 4.19 -14.57 3.13
CA LEU A 4 4.93 -15.79 3.48
C LEU A 4 4.57 -16.27 4.89
N PHE A 5 4.50 -15.36 5.85
CA PHE A 5 4.16 -15.68 7.23
C PHE A 5 2.72 -16.16 7.40
N LYS A 6 1.74 -15.52 6.76
CA LYS A 6 0.35 -15.97 6.81
C LYS A 6 0.18 -17.38 6.20
N ARG A 7 0.85 -17.65 5.08
CA ARG A 7 0.84 -18.99 4.46
C ARG A 7 1.49 -20.04 5.35
N LEU A 8 2.61 -19.70 6.00
CA LEU A 8 3.25 -20.58 6.98
C LEU A 8 2.33 -20.91 8.15
N LEU A 9 1.69 -19.90 8.76
CA LEU A 9 0.72 -20.11 9.85
C LEU A 9 -0.44 -21.02 9.42
N SER A 10 -0.91 -20.85 8.18
CA SER A 10 -1.95 -21.71 7.59
C SER A 10 -1.49 -23.17 7.47
N HIS A 11 -0.26 -23.39 7.01
CA HIS A 11 0.34 -24.73 6.92
C HIS A 11 0.59 -25.36 8.30
N LEU A 12 0.96 -24.56 9.29
CA LEU A 12 1.08 -24.97 10.70
C LEU A 12 -0.28 -25.13 11.41
N LYS A 13 -1.40 -24.84 10.73
CA LYS A 13 -2.76 -24.88 11.27
C LYS A 13 -2.96 -23.97 12.50
N ILE A 14 -2.22 -22.87 12.57
CA ILE A 14 -2.32 -21.88 13.64
C ILE A 14 -3.46 -20.92 13.31
N ARG A 15 -4.33 -20.63 14.30
CA ARG A 15 -5.43 -19.68 14.13
C ARG A 15 -4.90 -18.25 14.03
N HIS A 16 -5.27 -17.57 12.96
CA HIS A 16 -4.83 -16.22 12.64
C HIS A 16 -5.91 -15.45 11.87
N THR A 17 -5.73 -14.14 11.74
CA THR A 17 -6.57 -13.20 11.01
C THR A 17 -5.73 -12.41 10.00
N GLN A 18 -6.28 -11.33 9.43
CA GLN A 18 -5.50 -10.41 8.59
C GLN A 18 -4.36 -9.69 9.36
N TYR A 19 -4.35 -9.77 10.69
CA TYR A 19 -3.25 -9.28 11.51
C TYR A 19 -1.90 -9.92 11.14
N ALA A 20 -1.88 -11.20 10.72
CA ALA A 20 -0.65 -11.85 10.24
C ALA A 20 0.00 -11.12 9.04
N ASN A 21 -0.82 -10.61 8.11
CA ASN A 21 -0.33 -9.84 6.97
C ASN A 21 0.21 -8.48 7.43
N LYS A 22 -0.50 -7.81 8.35
CA LYS A 22 -0.05 -6.54 8.94
C LYS A 22 1.29 -6.70 9.64
N LEU A 23 1.40 -7.67 10.54
CA LEU A 23 2.63 -7.96 11.28
C LEU A 23 3.80 -8.23 10.33
N TYR A 24 3.59 -9.04 9.29
CA TYR A 24 4.64 -9.32 8.30
C TYR A 24 5.09 -8.08 7.55
N ASN A 25 4.15 -7.27 7.07
CA ASN A 25 4.45 -6.11 6.26
C ASN A 25 5.15 -5.00 7.06
N GLU A 26 4.82 -4.87 8.34
CA GLU A 26 5.40 -3.88 9.26
C GLU A 26 6.71 -4.34 9.91
N HIS A 27 7.10 -5.61 9.77
CA HIS A 27 8.29 -6.14 10.40
C HIS A 27 9.57 -5.76 9.61
N PRO A 28 10.59 -5.13 10.24
CA PRO A 28 11.78 -4.64 9.55
C PRO A 28 12.63 -5.77 8.94
N TYR A 29 12.62 -6.95 9.58
CA TYR A 29 13.39 -8.12 9.14
C TYR A 29 12.54 -9.20 8.42
N ARG A 30 11.42 -8.82 7.80
CA ARG A 30 10.40 -9.76 7.28
C ARG A 30 10.90 -10.80 6.27
N TYR A 31 11.95 -10.48 5.52
CA TYR A 31 12.56 -11.38 4.54
C TYR A 31 13.69 -12.26 5.10
N THR A 32 13.89 -12.25 6.42
CA THR A 32 14.97 -13.01 7.07
C THR A 32 14.42 -14.09 8.01
N MET A 33 15.17 -15.16 8.21
CA MET A 33 14.81 -16.18 9.22
C MET A 33 14.72 -15.60 10.64
N TYR A 34 15.51 -14.56 10.94
CA TYR A 34 15.44 -13.85 12.22
C TYR A 34 14.07 -13.18 12.42
N GLY A 35 13.60 -12.43 11.43
CA GLY A 35 12.28 -11.81 11.49
C GLY A 35 11.15 -12.85 11.54
N MET A 36 11.26 -13.93 10.76
CA MET A 36 10.30 -15.04 10.82
C MET A 36 10.25 -15.68 12.22
N LYS A 37 11.41 -15.91 12.86
CA LYS A 37 11.48 -16.40 14.24
C LYS A 37 10.83 -15.44 15.24
N GLN A 38 11.07 -14.14 15.12
CA GLN A 38 10.43 -13.12 15.98
C GLN A 38 8.91 -13.10 15.81
N MET A 39 8.41 -13.11 14.58
CA MET A 39 6.98 -13.15 14.30
C MET A 39 6.33 -14.44 14.82
N LEU A 40 6.95 -15.60 14.61
CA LEU A 40 6.48 -16.88 15.18
C LEU A 40 6.43 -16.84 16.71
N SER A 41 7.43 -16.23 17.35
CA SER A 41 7.45 -16.07 18.81
C SER A 41 6.27 -15.25 19.33
N SER A 42 5.81 -14.24 18.59
CA SER A 42 4.62 -13.46 18.95
C SER A 42 3.32 -14.28 18.94
N TYR A 43 3.29 -15.39 18.17
CA TYR A 43 2.21 -16.38 18.12
C TYR A 43 2.43 -17.54 19.10
N GLN A 44 3.40 -17.41 20.01
CA GLN A 44 3.82 -18.46 20.95
C GLN A 44 4.24 -19.75 20.22
N VAL A 45 4.88 -19.62 19.05
CA VAL A 45 5.46 -20.73 18.30
C VAL A 45 6.96 -20.74 18.52
N ASN A 46 7.46 -21.78 19.17
CA ASN A 46 8.90 -21.96 19.31
C ASN A 46 9.51 -22.29 17.95
N SER A 47 10.64 -21.68 17.63
CA SER A 47 11.32 -21.93 16.37
C SER A 47 12.84 -21.93 16.53
N LYS A 48 13.50 -22.78 15.73
CA LYS A 48 14.95 -22.95 15.74
C LYS A 48 15.48 -22.92 14.31
N ALA A 49 16.45 -22.06 14.07
CA ALA A 49 17.18 -22.00 12.81
C ALA A 49 18.40 -22.94 12.88
N TYR A 50 18.67 -23.66 11.80
CA TYR A 50 19.81 -24.54 11.65
C TYR A 50 20.53 -24.26 10.33
N GLN A 51 21.86 -24.38 10.34
CA GLN A 51 22.68 -24.46 9.15
C GLN A 51 23.07 -25.94 8.98
N LEU A 52 22.55 -26.59 7.95
CA LEU A 52 22.88 -27.97 7.63
C LEU A 52 24.25 -28.02 6.96
N SER A 53 25.16 -28.82 7.50
CA SER A 53 26.46 -29.09 6.88
C SER A 53 26.33 -30.08 5.72
N ASP A 54 25.44 -31.07 5.84
CA ASP A 54 25.06 -31.99 4.76
C ASP A 54 23.62 -31.71 4.31
N LYS A 55 23.44 -31.35 3.03
CA LYS A 55 22.13 -31.05 2.44
C LYS A 55 21.19 -32.28 2.45
N LYS A 56 21.73 -33.50 2.55
CA LYS A 56 20.90 -34.73 2.66
C LYS A 56 20.15 -34.84 3.98
N GLU A 57 20.60 -34.14 5.03
CA GLU A 57 19.87 -34.10 6.32
C GLU A 57 18.48 -33.45 6.21
N LEU A 58 18.24 -32.69 5.14
CA LEU A 58 16.95 -32.09 4.82
C LEU A 58 15.81 -33.12 4.79
N LEU A 59 16.10 -34.36 4.35
CA LEU A 59 15.14 -35.47 4.28
C LEU A 59 14.65 -35.95 5.65
N LYS A 60 15.39 -35.64 6.72
CA LYS A 60 15.07 -36.04 8.11
C LYS A 60 14.19 -35.01 8.83
N LEU A 61 13.97 -33.84 8.23
CA LEU A 61 13.28 -32.74 8.88
C LEU A 61 11.75 -32.89 8.77
N GLU A 62 11.06 -32.57 9.85
CA GLU A 62 9.59 -32.50 9.84
C GLU A 62 9.12 -31.28 9.05
N THR A 63 8.19 -31.50 8.13
CA THR A 63 7.53 -30.46 7.34
C THR A 63 6.22 -30.00 7.99
N PRO A 64 5.80 -28.73 7.84
CA PRO A 64 6.40 -27.69 7.01
C PRO A 64 7.48 -26.88 7.74
N PHE A 65 8.49 -26.43 6.98
CA PHE A 65 9.56 -25.55 7.49
C PHE A 65 9.95 -24.48 6.47
N ILE A 66 10.63 -23.42 6.91
CA ILE A 66 11.16 -22.40 6.01
C ILE A 66 12.58 -22.79 5.59
N SER A 67 12.87 -22.65 4.31
CA SER A 67 14.21 -22.84 3.73
C SER A 67 14.64 -21.57 3.00
N GLU A 68 15.94 -21.32 2.91
CA GLU A 68 16.49 -20.29 2.03
C GLU A 68 16.97 -20.93 0.71
N VAL A 69 16.38 -20.49 -0.40
CA VAL A 69 16.65 -20.97 -1.76
C VAL A 69 16.90 -19.75 -2.63
N SER A 70 18.06 -19.71 -3.31
CA SER A 70 18.44 -18.56 -4.16
C SER A 70 18.36 -17.20 -3.46
N ASN A 71 18.78 -17.14 -2.18
CA ASN A 71 18.71 -15.96 -1.29
C ASN A 71 17.28 -15.45 -0.99
N ASP A 72 16.27 -16.30 -1.16
CA ASP A 72 14.88 -15.99 -0.81
C ASP A 72 14.30 -17.08 0.11
N LEU A 73 13.26 -16.73 0.87
CA LEU A 73 12.61 -17.64 1.82
C LEU A 73 11.42 -18.36 1.18
N VAL A 74 11.43 -19.68 1.26
CA VAL A 74 10.36 -20.56 0.76
C VAL A 74 9.82 -21.47 1.86
N ILE A 75 8.58 -21.94 1.72
CA ILE A 75 7.98 -22.90 2.66
C ILE A 75 8.07 -24.29 2.04
N VAL A 76 8.91 -25.16 2.59
CA VAL A 76 8.96 -26.57 2.19
C VAL A 76 7.78 -27.30 2.81
N LYS A 77 6.91 -27.87 1.97
CA LYS A 77 5.66 -28.51 2.38
C LYS A 77 5.79 -30.03 2.49
N SER A 78 6.56 -30.64 1.60
CA SER A 78 6.88 -32.06 1.64
C SER A 78 8.21 -32.30 0.94
N ILE A 79 8.97 -33.25 1.45
CA ILE A 79 10.25 -33.67 0.87
C ILE A 79 10.34 -35.19 0.86
N ASN A 80 10.85 -35.76 -0.22
CA ASN A 80 11.25 -37.15 -0.30
C ASN A 80 12.52 -37.29 -1.16
N GLU A 81 13.02 -38.51 -1.32
CA GLU A 81 14.26 -38.76 -2.07
C GLU A 81 14.21 -38.31 -3.54
N LYS A 82 13.02 -38.22 -4.13
CA LYS A 82 12.83 -37.90 -5.56
C LYS A 82 12.51 -36.44 -5.80
N GLN A 83 11.70 -35.82 -4.93
CA GLN A 83 11.18 -34.48 -5.15
C GLN A 83 11.00 -33.68 -3.86
N VAL A 84 11.15 -32.36 -4.02
CA VAL A 84 10.83 -31.34 -3.01
C VAL A 84 9.64 -30.54 -3.53
N VAL A 85 8.61 -30.40 -2.68
CA VAL A 85 7.45 -29.53 -2.94
C VAL A 85 7.52 -28.34 -1.99
N PHE A 86 7.60 -27.14 -2.54
CA PHE A 86 7.66 -25.91 -1.77
C PHE A 86 6.71 -24.84 -2.31
N ASP A 87 6.25 -23.96 -1.43
CA ASP A 87 5.50 -22.75 -1.77
C ASP A 87 6.49 -21.59 -1.93
N TRP A 88 6.51 -21.01 -3.13
CA TRP A 88 7.24 -19.78 -3.43
C TRP A 88 6.25 -18.73 -3.92
N TYR A 89 6.08 -17.66 -3.15
CA TYR A 89 5.07 -16.63 -3.42
C TYR A 89 3.64 -17.17 -3.65
N GLY A 90 3.25 -18.26 -2.99
CA GLY A 90 1.92 -18.86 -3.13
C GLY A 90 1.76 -19.81 -4.32
N GLU A 91 2.76 -19.88 -5.20
CA GLU A 91 2.84 -20.90 -6.23
C GLU A 91 3.47 -22.18 -5.66
N ILE A 92 2.84 -23.32 -5.90
CA ILE A 92 3.37 -24.62 -5.48
C ILE A 92 4.32 -25.12 -6.56
N ILE A 93 5.60 -25.19 -6.22
CA ILE A 93 6.66 -25.63 -7.11
C ILE A 93 7.12 -27.02 -6.68
N THR A 94 7.24 -27.91 -7.65
CA THR A 94 7.78 -29.26 -7.46
C THR A 94 9.03 -29.41 -8.30
N VAL A 95 10.14 -29.77 -7.66
CA VAL A 95 11.43 -29.99 -8.33
C VAL A 95 12.06 -31.29 -7.87
N ALA A 96 12.94 -31.85 -8.70
CA ALA A 96 13.80 -32.96 -8.28
C ALA A 96 14.68 -32.53 -7.09
N THR A 97 14.90 -33.44 -6.15
CA THR A 97 15.63 -33.14 -4.90
C THR A 97 17.06 -32.69 -5.18
N GLU A 98 17.71 -33.24 -6.20
CA GLU A 98 19.04 -32.85 -6.65
C GLU A 98 19.08 -31.38 -7.12
N ARG A 99 18.09 -30.96 -7.91
CA ARG A 99 17.99 -29.57 -8.38
C ARG A 99 17.71 -28.59 -7.24
N PHE A 100 16.95 -29.01 -6.23
CA PHE A 100 16.75 -28.20 -5.03
C PHE A 100 18.08 -27.94 -4.30
N TYR A 101 18.95 -28.96 -4.20
CA TYR A 101 20.24 -28.81 -3.55
C TYR A 101 21.19 -27.85 -4.24
N GLU A 102 21.07 -27.61 -5.55
CA GLU A 102 21.90 -26.64 -6.26
C GLU A 102 21.63 -25.19 -5.80
N SER A 103 20.39 -24.88 -5.43
CA SER A 103 19.94 -23.53 -5.06
C SER A 103 19.72 -23.34 -3.56
N PHE A 104 19.67 -24.43 -2.79
CA PHE A 104 19.50 -24.43 -1.34
C PHE A 104 20.78 -23.99 -0.62
N SER A 105 20.67 -23.02 0.29
CA SER A 105 21.81 -22.47 1.03
C SER A 105 22.26 -23.30 2.25
N GLY A 106 21.49 -24.34 2.63
CA GLY A 106 21.72 -25.10 3.86
C GLY A 106 20.98 -24.53 5.08
N LYS A 107 20.40 -23.33 5.00
CA LYS A 107 19.68 -22.71 6.13
C LYS A 107 18.22 -23.16 6.17
N VAL A 108 17.77 -23.59 7.34
CA VAL A 108 16.37 -23.97 7.60
C VAL A 108 15.88 -23.38 8.90
N LEU A 109 14.58 -23.07 8.99
CA LEU A 109 13.90 -22.64 10.21
C LEU A 109 12.74 -23.60 10.50
N LEU A 110 12.93 -24.42 11.53
CA LEU A 110 11.93 -25.36 12.04
C LEU A 110 11.01 -24.67 13.04
N SER A 111 9.72 -24.97 12.93
CA SER A 111 8.67 -24.41 13.78
C SER A 111 8.01 -25.52 14.60
N TYR A 112 7.87 -25.29 15.90
CA TYR A 112 7.30 -26.24 16.86
C TYR A 112 6.05 -25.61 17.49
N PRO A 113 4.89 -25.65 16.79
CA PRO A 113 3.64 -25.11 17.31
C PRO A 113 3.20 -25.89 18.55
N GLN A 114 2.76 -25.16 19.57
CA GLN A 114 2.21 -25.69 20.81
C GLN A 114 0.68 -25.61 20.78
N LYS A 115 -0.01 -26.33 21.69
CA LYS A 115 -1.49 -26.30 21.76
C LYS A 115 -2.04 -24.89 22.03
N GLN A 116 -1.28 -24.05 22.74
CA GLN A 116 -1.63 -22.65 23.00
C GLN A 116 -1.24 -21.68 21.87
N SER A 117 -0.51 -22.11 20.83
CA SER A 117 -0.05 -21.21 19.77
C SER A 117 -1.24 -20.60 19.02
N ILE A 118 -1.36 -19.29 19.11
CA ILE A 118 -2.46 -18.51 18.54
C ILE A 118 -1.99 -17.08 18.32
N GLU A 119 -2.64 -16.39 17.39
CA GLU A 119 -2.46 -14.96 17.21
C GLU A 119 -2.66 -14.16 18.52
N PRO A 120 -1.79 -13.18 18.84
CA PRO A 120 -1.99 -12.30 19.98
C PRO A 120 -3.28 -11.49 19.80
N ASN A 121 -4.06 -11.34 20.88
CA ASN A 121 -5.36 -10.64 20.89
C ASN A 121 -6.37 -11.17 19.83
N TYR A 122 -6.26 -12.45 19.44
CA TYR A 122 -7.11 -13.07 18.42
C TYR A 122 -8.62 -12.82 18.59
N LYS A 123 -9.13 -12.87 19.83
CA LYS A 123 -10.55 -12.64 20.13
C LYS A 123 -11.00 -11.23 19.73
N GLU A 124 -10.16 -10.23 19.98
CA GLU A 124 -10.45 -8.83 19.64
C GLU A 124 -10.40 -8.62 18.13
N HIS A 125 -9.39 -9.18 17.45
CA HIS A 125 -9.28 -9.11 16.00
C HIS A 125 -10.46 -9.80 15.29
N ILE A 126 -10.90 -10.97 15.76
CA ILE A 126 -12.09 -11.65 15.24
C ILE A 126 -13.36 -10.84 15.52
N LYS A 127 -13.51 -10.27 16.72
CA LYS A 127 -14.67 -9.43 17.05
C LYS A 127 -14.75 -8.22 16.12
N LYS A 128 -13.62 -7.54 15.89
CA LYS A 128 -13.51 -6.41 14.96
C LYS A 128 -13.88 -6.82 13.54
N MET A 129 -13.25 -7.89 13.02
CA MET A 129 -13.52 -8.41 11.67
C MET A 129 -15.00 -8.77 11.48
N LYS A 130 -15.60 -9.49 12.43
CA LYS A 130 -17.03 -9.86 12.37
C LYS A 130 -17.93 -8.63 12.36
N LEU A 131 -17.61 -7.63 13.18
CA LEU A 131 -18.35 -6.39 13.23
C LEU A 131 -18.23 -5.64 11.89
N ASP A 132 -17.03 -5.51 11.32
CA ASP A 132 -16.82 -4.82 10.04
C ASP A 132 -17.57 -5.50 8.88
N ILE A 133 -17.60 -6.84 8.86
CA ILE A 133 -18.39 -7.64 7.90
C ILE A 133 -19.88 -7.43 8.12
N THR A 134 -20.34 -7.47 9.37
CA THR A 134 -21.76 -7.29 9.71
C THR A 134 -22.24 -5.90 9.28
N GLU A 135 -21.44 -4.86 9.51
CA GLU A 135 -21.75 -3.51 9.04
C GLU A 135 -21.88 -3.46 7.51
N TRP A 136 -20.98 -4.12 6.76
CA TRP A 136 -21.07 -4.19 5.30
C TRP A 136 -22.32 -4.92 4.82
N ILE A 137 -22.70 -6.01 5.48
CA ILE A 137 -23.94 -6.73 5.17
C ILE A 137 -25.16 -5.83 5.40
N ILE A 138 -25.22 -5.11 6.53
CA ILE A 138 -26.30 -4.16 6.85
C ILE A 138 -26.36 -3.05 5.79
N VAL A 139 -25.22 -2.50 5.40
CA VAL A 139 -25.13 -1.46 4.37
C VAL A 139 -25.64 -1.96 3.02
N ILE A 140 -25.16 -3.11 2.55
CA ILE A 140 -25.52 -3.65 1.23
C ILE A 140 -27.00 -4.04 1.20
N SER A 141 -27.48 -4.78 2.21
CA SER A 141 -28.90 -5.14 2.32
C SER A 141 -29.79 -3.91 2.40
N GLY A 142 -29.38 -2.90 3.16
CA GLY A 142 -30.05 -1.62 3.28
C GLY A 142 -30.17 -0.85 1.97
N LEU A 143 -29.08 -0.77 1.18
CA LEU A 143 -29.09 -0.13 -0.13
C LEU A 143 -29.98 -0.87 -1.14
N ILE A 144 -30.02 -2.21 -1.08
CA ILE A 144 -30.92 -3.02 -1.90
C ILE A 144 -32.37 -2.71 -1.54
N LEU A 145 -32.73 -2.73 -0.25
CA LEU A 145 -34.08 -2.40 0.20
C LEU A 145 -34.47 -0.96 -0.21
N LEU A 146 -33.58 0.00 -0.01
CA LEU A 146 -33.80 1.40 -0.40
C LEU A 146 -34.02 1.55 -1.91
N SER A 147 -33.23 0.88 -2.74
CA SER A 147 -33.37 0.92 -4.21
C SER A 147 -34.65 0.24 -4.70
N THR A 148 -35.08 -0.87 -4.09
CA THR A 148 -36.38 -1.48 -4.40
C THR A 148 -37.55 -0.57 -4.01
N TYR A 149 -37.47 0.12 -2.88
CA TYR A 149 -38.50 1.06 -2.43
C TYR A 149 -38.59 2.29 -3.35
N LEU A 150 -37.44 2.85 -3.75
CA LEU A 150 -37.35 3.96 -4.72
C LEU A 150 -37.92 3.62 -6.10
N TYR A 151 -37.80 2.37 -6.55
CA TYR A 151 -38.36 1.92 -7.82
C TYR A 151 -39.90 1.89 -7.82
N ILE A 152 -40.50 1.56 -6.67
CA ILE A 152 -41.95 1.37 -6.55
C ILE A 152 -42.68 2.71 -6.35
N HIS A 153 -42.06 3.67 -5.67
CA HIS A 153 -42.69 4.94 -5.30
C HIS A 153 -42.05 6.12 -6.02
N LYS A 154 -42.65 6.54 -7.14
CA LYS A 154 -42.27 7.75 -7.88
C LYS A 154 -43.37 8.81 -7.77
N SER A 155 -43.11 9.87 -7.02
CA SER A 155 -43.91 11.10 -7.03
C SER A 155 -43.19 12.19 -6.24
N SER A 156 -43.31 13.46 -6.65
CA SER A 156 -43.98 14.47 -5.79
C SER A 156 -44.05 15.89 -6.34
N GLU A 157 -44.99 16.62 -5.76
CA GLU A 157 -45.04 18.07 -5.61
C GLU A 157 -44.23 18.53 -4.38
N TYR A 158 -43.84 19.82 -4.36
CA TYR A 158 -42.97 20.43 -3.36
C TYR A 158 -43.71 21.49 -2.53
N ASP A 159 -43.51 21.48 -1.20
CA ASP A 159 -44.00 22.48 -0.25
C ASP A 159 -42.86 23.42 0.23
N ILE A 160 -43.20 24.66 0.61
CA ILE A 160 -42.24 25.72 0.97
C ILE A 160 -41.48 25.42 2.28
N LEU A 161 -42.12 24.72 3.22
CA LEU A 161 -41.48 24.26 4.46
C LEU A 161 -40.41 23.19 4.17
N ASN A 162 -40.60 22.38 3.13
CA ASN A 162 -39.63 21.37 2.69
C ASN A 162 -38.37 22.03 2.10
N ILE A 163 -38.53 23.13 1.38
CA ILE A 163 -37.42 23.92 0.85
C ILE A 163 -36.59 24.51 1.99
N LEU A 164 -37.24 25.06 3.02
CA LEU A 164 -36.56 25.61 4.20
C LEU A 164 -35.81 24.53 4.99
N ARG A 165 -36.44 23.38 5.22
CA ARG A 165 -35.84 22.23 5.93
C ARG A 165 -34.63 21.67 5.17
N GLY A 166 -34.78 21.45 3.86
CA GLY A 166 -33.69 21.01 2.99
C GLY A 166 -32.52 22.00 2.93
N GLY A 167 -32.81 23.31 2.97
CA GLY A 167 -31.79 24.36 3.08
C GLY A 167 -30.97 24.26 4.37
N LEU A 168 -31.64 24.03 5.51
CA LEU A 168 -30.95 23.80 6.79
C LEU A 168 -30.14 22.50 6.79
N ASP A 169 -30.65 21.42 6.19
CA ASP A 169 -29.92 20.15 6.05
C ASP A 169 -28.64 20.34 5.22
N LEU A 170 -28.69 21.08 4.11
CA LEU A 170 -27.50 21.38 3.30
C LEU A 170 -26.43 22.15 4.09
N ILE A 171 -26.83 23.14 4.89
CA ILE A 171 -25.90 23.85 5.79
C ILE A 171 -25.36 22.89 6.85
N GLY A 172 -26.21 22.03 7.41
CA GLY A 172 -25.82 21.00 8.39
C GLY A 172 -24.79 20.01 7.83
N ILE A 173 -25.00 19.50 6.62
CA ILE A 173 -24.06 18.65 5.87
C ILE A 173 -22.72 19.37 5.71
N TYR A 174 -22.74 20.63 5.26
CA TYR A 174 -21.52 21.41 5.07
C TYR A 174 -20.75 21.57 6.39
N ILE A 175 -21.39 22.00 7.48
CA ILE A 175 -20.72 22.19 8.77
C ILE A 175 -20.21 20.85 9.35
N CYS A 176 -20.98 19.76 9.24
CA CYS A 176 -20.51 18.44 9.68
C CYS A 176 -19.31 17.94 8.86
N SER A 177 -19.26 18.26 7.57
CA SER A 177 -18.09 17.97 6.73
C SER A 177 -16.84 18.74 7.18
N LEU A 178 -16.99 19.99 7.64
CA LEU A 178 -15.89 20.77 8.23
C LEU A 178 -15.44 20.18 9.57
N ILE A 179 -16.37 19.71 10.41
CA ILE A 179 -16.04 19.01 11.67
C ILE A 179 -15.22 17.75 11.39
N ILE A 180 -15.67 16.93 10.43
CA ILE A 180 -14.94 15.72 10.02
C ILE A 180 -13.57 16.08 9.46
N GLY A 181 -13.48 17.06 8.56
CA GLY A 181 -12.22 17.54 8.00
C GLY A 181 -11.24 17.97 9.09
N LYS A 182 -11.69 18.74 10.09
CA LYS A 182 -10.84 19.14 11.22
C LYS A 182 -10.41 17.95 12.08
N SER A 183 -11.29 16.98 12.33
CA SER A 183 -10.95 15.75 13.07
C SER A 183 -9.92 14.85 12.36
N LEU A 184 -9.81 15.00 11.03
CA LEU A 184 -8.83 14.34 10.19
C LEU A 184 -7.55 15.18 9.99
N ASN A 185 -7.40 16.29 10.71
CA ASN A 185 -6.31 17.25 10.56
C ASN A 185 -6.16 17.82 9.13
N ILE A 186 -7.28 17.93 8.40
CA ILE A 186 -7.30 18.56 7.09
C ILE A 186 -7.40 20.08 7.28
N GLU A 187 -6.39 20.80 6.81
CA GLU A 187 -6.39 22.27 6.84
C GLU A 187 -7.43 22.84 5.87
N ASN A 188 -8.27 23.77 6.36
CA ASN A 188 -9.29 24.41 5.55
C ASN A 188 -9.53 25.86 6.01
N LYS A 189 -9.32 26.81 5.09
CA LYS A 189 -9.50 28.25 5.33
C LYS A 189 -10.88 28.62 5.87
N ALA A 190 -11.94 27.93 5.44
CA ALA A 190 -13.29 28.16 5.95
C ALA A 190 -13.43 27.72 7.41
N THR A 191 -12.80 26.60 7.78
CA THR A 191 -12.79 26.10 9.15
C THR A 191 -12.05 27.05 10.07
N ASP A 192 -10.87 27.52 9.67
CA ASP A 192 -10.08 28.42 10.52
C ASP A 192 -10.76 29.78 10.70
N ARG A 193 -11.45 30.30 9.67
CA ARG A 193 -12.29 31.51 9.81
C ARG A 193 -13.44 31.30 10.80
N ILE A 194 -14.17 30.19 10.71
CA ILE A 194 -15.34 29.91 11.57
C ILE A 194 -14.90 29.61 13.02
N CYS A 195 -13.82 28.86 13.21
CA CYS A 195 -13.29 28.57 14.55
C CYS A 195 -12.74 29.84 15.24
N ASN A 196 -12.28 30.83 14.48
CA ASN A 196 -11.81 32.12 15.02
C ASN A 196 -12.93 33.14 15.33
N LEU A 197 -14.20 32.87 14.98
CA LEU A 197 -15.32 33.77 15.26
C LEU A 197 -15.55 34.01 16.77
N PHE A 198 -15.10 33.08 17.62
CA PHE A 198 -15.15 33.24 19.07
C PHE A 198 -13.71 33.35 19.60
N LYS A 199 -13.37 34.48 20.23
CA LYS A 199 -12.00 34.89 20.64
C LYS A 199 -11.25 33.94 21.60
N LYS A 200 -11.78 32.75 21.93
CA LYS A 200 -11.19 31.74 22.82
C LYS A 200 -11.44 30.27 22.40
N SER A 201 -11.89 29.97 21.18
CA SER A 201 -12.30 28.62 20.79
C SER A 201 -11.28 27.86 19.92
N SER A 202 -10.55 26.91 20.50
CA SER A 202 -9.87 25.83 19.78
C SER A 202 -10.87 24.69 19.53
N CYS A 203 -11.37 24.58 18.29
CA CYS A 203 -12.24 23.46 17.89
C CYS A 203 -11.58 22.09 18.13
N ASN A 204 -10.24 22.01 18.07
CA ASN A 204 -9.47 20.77 18.21
C ASN A 204 -9.61 20.12 19.59
N ASP A 205 -9.63 20.93 20.66
CA ASP A 205 -9.61 20.42 22.03
C ASP A 205 -10.85 19.60 22.39
N ILE A 206 -11.96 19.80 21.67
CA ILE A 206 -13.22 19.06 21.87
C ILE A 206 -13.31 17.88 20.92
N LEU A 207 -12.89 18.05 19.65
CA LEU A 207 -13.04 17.03 18.61
C LEU A 207 -12.07 15.86 18.77
N GLU A 208 -10.94 16.05 19.44
CA GLU A 208 -9.95 14.99 19.71
C GLU A 208 -10.25 14.18 20.98
N MET A 209 -11.20 14.62 21.81
CA MET A 209 -11.53 13.92 23.05
C MET A 209 -12.21 12.57 22.79
N PRO A 210 -11.99 11.54 23.63
CA PRO A 210 -12.65 10.24 23.50
C PRO A 210 -14.19 10.32 23.46
N ILE A 211 -14.77 11.31 24.15
CA ILE A 211 -16.22 11.52 24.21
C ILE A 211 -16.80 12.23 23.00
N ALA A 212 -15.94 12.72 22.09
CA ALA A 212 -16.31 13.18 20.76
C ALA A 212 -16.77 12.01 19.86
N LYS A 213 -16.60 10.76 20.34
CA LYS A 213 -17.06 9.54 19.68
C LYS A 213 -18.15 8.86 20.49
N PHE A 214 -19.26 8.59 19.82
CA PHE A 214 -20.25 7.65 20.30
C PHE A 214 -19.68 6.23 20.32
N LEU A 215 -19.86 5.53 21.44
CA LEU A 215 -19.32 4.18 21.69
C LEU A 215 -17.80 4.05 21.44
N ASN A 216 -17.04 5.14 21.57
CA ASN A 216 -15.61 5.22 21.26
C ASN A 216 -15.25 4.82 19.81
N ARG A 217 -16.24 4.77 18.89
CA ARG A 217 -16.07 4.34 17.50
C ARG A 217 -16.55 5.39 16.49
N TYR A 218 -17.79 5.85 16.60
CA TYR A 218 -18.41 6.75 15.61
C TYR A 218 -18.32 8.21 16.05
N GLY A 219 -17.76 9.09 15.24
CA GLY A 219 -17.66 10.52 15.58
C GLY A 219 -19.02 11.23 15.57
N TRP A 220 -19.25 12.19 16.48
CA TRP A 220 -20.49 12.99 16.46
C TRP A 220 -20.68 13.79 15.16
N GLY A 221 -19.59 14.17 14.48
CA GLY A 221 -19.64 14.76 13.14
C GLY A 221 -20.14 13.79 12.07
N GLU A 222 -19.83 12.49 12.20
CA GLU A 222 -20.28 11.42 11.29
C GLU A 222 -21.79 11.16 11.47
N ILE A 223 -22.23 11.14 12.74
CA ILE A 223 -23.65 11.02 13.09
C ILE A 223 -24.44 12.22 12.59
N GLY A 224 -23.92 13.44 12.81
CA GLY A 224 -24.54 14.67 12.31
C GLY A 224 -24.62 14.71 10.79
N LEU A 225 -23.53 14.38 10.08
CA LEU A 225 -23.52 14.29 8.62
C LEU A 225 -24.58 13.30 8.12
N SER A 226 -24.67 12.13 8.76
CA SER A 226 -25.64 11.09 8.40
C SER A 226 -27.07 11.54 8.63
N TYR A 227 -27.33 12.23 9.75
CA TYR A 227 -28.63 12.78 10.09
C TYR A 227 -29.14 13.76 9.02
N PHE A 228 -28.35 14.80 8.71
CA PHE A 228 -28.74 15.79 7.71
C PHE A 228 -28.82 15.19 6.29
N THR A 229 -27.95 14.22 5.96
CA THR A 229 -28.00 13.52 4.67
C THR A 229 -29.29 12.71 4.51
N VAL A 230 -29.68 11.96 5.54
CA VAL A 230 -30.91 11.15 5.49
C VAL A 230 -32.15 12.05 5.44
N ASN A 231 -32.19 13.13 6.21
CA ASN A 231 -33.29 14.12 6.11
C ASN A 231 -33.42 14.65 4.68
N LEU A 232 -32.31 15.07 4.08
CA LEU A 232 -32.30 15.58 2.71
C LEU A 232 -32.75 14.51 1.70
N ILE A 233 -32.31 13.27 1.84
CA ILE A 233 -32.77 12.15 1.02
C ILE A 233 -34.28 11.92 1.17
N ILE A 234 -34.80 11.96 2.40
CA ILE A 234 -36.24 11.80 2.66
C ILE A 234 -37.05 12.92 2.01
N ILE A 235 -36.59 14.17 2.11
CA ILE A 235 -37.26 15.32 1.50
C ILE A 235 -37.26 15.21 -0.04
N LEU A 236 -36.13 14.82 -0.63
CA LEU A 236 -35.97 14.79 -2.09
C LEU A 236 -36.59 13.55 -2.75
N LEU A 237 -36.57 12.40 -2.07
CA LEU A 237 -36.97 11.11 -2.66
C LEU A 237 -38.24 10.50 -2.06
N PHE A 238 -38.66 10.89 -0.85
CA PHE A 238 -39.81 10.28 -0.13
C PHE A 238 -40.83 11.27 0.47
N PRO A 239 -41.25 12.32 -0.25
CA PRO A 239 -42.08 13.41 0.28
C PRO A 239 -43.52 13.04 0.69
N ASN A 240 -44.11 11.95 0.18
CA ASN A 240 -45.51 11.60 0.43
C ASN A 240 -45.75 10.51 1.50
N HIS A 241 -44.69 9.91 2.05
CA HIS A 241 -44.83 8.76 2.98
C HIS A 241 -43.86 8.80 4.15
N ILE A 242 -42.56 8.97 3.90
CA ILE A 242 -41.54 8.93 4.96
C ILE A 242 -41.35 10.32 5.59
N TYR A 243 -41.64 11.38 4.83
CA TYR A 243 -41.49 12.77 5.25
C TYR A 243 -42.21 13.10 6.57
N GLU A 244 -43.42 12.56 6.77
CA GLU A 244 -44.27 12.82 7.95
C GLU A 244 -43.61 12.36 9.27
N TYR A 245 -42.58 11.52 9.22
CA TYR A 245 -41.81 11.10 10.39
C TYR A 245 -40.69 12.07 10.77
N LEU A 246 -40.25 12.98 9.88
CA LEU A 246 -39.16 13.93 10.15
C LEU A 246 -39.42 14.87 11.34
N PRO A 247 -40.65 15.40 11.57
CA PRO A 247 -40.96 16.17 12.77
C PRO A 247 -40.72 15.39 14.07
N ILE A 248 -41.17 14.12 14.12
CA ILE A 248 -41.00 13.24 15.28
C ILE A 248 -39.51 12.99 15.55
N ILE A 249 -38.75 12.68 14.50
CA ILE A 249 -37.31 12.43 14.60
C ILE A 249 -36.57 13.67 15.11
N SER A 250 -36.91 14.86 14.60
CA SER A 250 -36.31 16.13 15.02
C SER A 250 -36.54 16.39 16.52
N ILE A 251 -37.75 16.11 17.02
CA ILE A 251 -38.09 16.22 18.44
C ILE A 251 -37.27 15.25 19.29
N ILE A 252 -37.10 14.00 18.84
CA ILE A 252 -36.28 12.97 19.52
C ILE A 252 -34.81 13.40 19.61
N VAL A 253 -34.31 14.19 18.66
CA VAL A 253 -32.92 14.72 18.67
C VAL A 253 -32.75 15.87 19.66
N SER A 254 -33.81 16.55 20.09
CA SER A 254 -33.73 17.72 20.98
C SER A 254 -32.95 17.52 22.30
N PRO A 255 -32.97 16.35 22.99
CA PRO A 255 -32.17 16.14 24.20
C PRO A 255 -30.66 16.19 23.93
N TYR A 256 -30.22 15.82 22.72
CA TYR A 256 -28.81 15.91 22.34
C TYR A 256 -28.32 17.36 22.29
N ILE A 257 -29.19 18.31 21.92
CA ILE A 257 -28.88 19.75 21.91
C ILE A 257 -28.51 20.21 23.33
N ILE A 258 -29.34 19.84 24.30
CA ILE A 258 -29.14 20.18 25.72
C ILE A 258 -27.85 19.54 26.23
N TRP A 259 -27.64 18.25 25.93
CA TRP A 259 -26.45 17.53 26.34
C TRP A 259 -25.16 18.14 25.76
N SER A 260 -25.14 18.46 24.47
CA SER A 260 -23.98 19.04 23.76
C SER A 260 -23.57 20.39 24.35
N ILE A 261 -24.56 21.26 24.65
CA ILE A 261 -24.31 22.57 25.28
C ILE A 261 -23.82 22.40 26.73
N TRP A 262 -24.46 21.52 27.51
CA TRP A 262 -24.06 21.23 28.89
C TRP A 262 -22.62 20.70 28.94
N TYR A 263 -22.27 19.78 28.05
CA TYR A 263 -20.95 19.17 28.00
C TYR A 263 -19.86 20.22 27.69
N GLN A 264 -20.07 21.03 26.65
CA GLN A 264 -19.11 22.09 26.27
C GLN A 264 -18.91 23.10 27.41
N LYS A 265 -20.01 23.54 28.04
CA LYS A 265 -19.96 24.53 29.12
C LYS A 265 -19.31 24.01 30.41
N TYR A 266 -19.71 22.83 30.89
CA TYR A 266 -19.35 22.37 32.25
C TYR A 266 -18.22 21.34 32.28
N LYS A 267 -18.09 20.48 31.26
CA LYS A 267 -17.07 19.42 31.22
C LYS A 267 -15.85 19.85 30.43
N ALA A 268 -16.04 20.23 29.16
CA ALA A 268 -14.93 20.64 28.30
C ALA A 268 -14.37 22.03 28.67
N LYS A 269 -15.22 22.90 29.25
CA LYS A 269 -14.91 24.31 29.56
C LYS A 269 -14.40 25.12 28.34
N ASN A 270 -14.64 24.60 27.15
CA ASN A 270 -14.27 25.16 25.86
C ASN A 270 -15.53 25.16 24.99
N TRP A 271 -15.61 26.12 24.08
CA TRP A 271 -16.70 26.23 23.12
C TRP A 271 -16.21 25.87 21.73
N CYS A 272 -16.89 24.97 21.04
CA CYS A 272 -16.61 24.68 19.64
C CYS A 272 -17.62 25.40 18.75
N SER A 273 -17.16 26.41 18.00
CA SER A 273 -17.98 27.23 17.10
C SER A 273 -18.76 26.38 16.09
N LEU A 274 -18.11 25.36 15.52
CA LEU A 274 -18.74 24.44 14.57
C LEU A 274 -19.86 23.62 15.22
N CYS A 275 -19.60 23.04 16.41
CA CYS A 275 -20.60 22.26 17.14
C CYS A 275 -21.79 23.12 17.57
N LEU A 276 -21.55 24.38 17.95
CA LEU A 276 -22.60 25.35 18.29
C LEU A 276 -23.47 25.69 17.08
N ILE A 277 -22.88 25.90 15.90
CA ILE A 277 -23.64 26.09 14.66
C ILE A 277 -24.54 24.88 14.38
N VAL A 278 -24.03 23.65 14.53
CA VAL A 278 -24.85 22.44 14.41
C VAL A 278 -26.00 22.45 15.42
N GLN A 279 -25.78 22.85 16.67
CA GLN A 279 -26.85 22.94 17.67
C GLN A 279 -27.93 23.95 17.27
N ILE A 280 -27.55 25.10 16.71
CA ILE A 280 -28.49 26.11 16.21
C ILE A 280 -29.33 25.54 15.06
N ILE A 281 -28.69 24.83 14.11
CA ILE A 281 -29.39 24.22 12.97
C ILE A 281 -30.41 23.17 13.47
N LEU A 282 -30.00 22.29 14.37
CA LEU A 282 -30.90 21.28 14.96
C LEU A 282 -32.07 21.93 15.71
N PHE A 283 -31.81 23.02 16.44
CA PHE A 283 -32.85 23.76 17.14
C PHE A 283 -33.86 24.40 16.17
N LEU A 284 -33.39 25.00 15.07
CA LEU A 284 -34.27 25.54 14.02
C LEU A 284 -35.11 24.43 13.36
N GLN A 285 -34.55 23.24 13.15
CA GLN A 285 -35.31 22.09 12.66
C GLN A 285 -36.41 21.65 13.63
N VAL A 286 -36.16 21.68 14.93
CA VAL A 286 -37.20 21.41 15.94
C VAL A 286 -38.31 22.46 15.87
N ILE A 287 -37.98 23.74 15.71
CA ILE A 287 -39.00 24.81 15.56
C ILE A 287 -39.86 24.54 14.31
N ILE A 288 -39.25 24.27 13.16
CA ILE A 288 -39.99 23.94 11.93
C ILE A 288 -40.88 22.71 12.15
N SER A 289 -40.39 21.72 12.89
CA SER A 289 -41.13 20.49 13.22
C SER A 289 -42.35 20.74 14.11
N ILE A 290 -42.32 21.74 14.98
CA ILE A 290 -43.46 22.12 15.83
C ILE A 290 -44.50 22.91 15.04
N LEU A 291 -44.05 23.70 14.05
CA LEU A 291 -44.93 24.48 13.17
C LEU A 291 -45.61 23.62 12.09
N ASP A 292 -44.98 22.49 11.73
CA ASP A 292 -45.52 21.50 10.82
C ASP A 292 -46.59 20.64 11.54
N SER A 293 -47.87 20.85 11.21
CA SER A 293 -49.01 20.16 11.84
C SER A 293 -49.29 18.76 11.28
N SER A 294 -48.43 18.24 10.41
CA SER A 294 -48.60 16.98 9.67
C SER A 294 -48.22 15.69 10.43
N ILE A 295 -48.29 15.69 11.77
CA ILE A 295 -47.92 14.51 12.57
C ILE A 295 -48.96 13.39 12.34
N GLN A 296 -48.62 12.40 11.52
CA GLN A 296 -49.45 11.22 11.28
C GLN A 296 -49.25 10.13 12.37
N GLU A 297 -50.24 9.26 12.52
CA GLU A 297 -50.15 8.09 13.40
C GLU A 297 -49.02 7.13 12.98
N VAL A 298 -48.30 6.60 13.96
CA VAL A 298 -47.14 5.71 13.74
C VAL A 298 -47.61 4.39 13.14
N ASN A 299 -47.26 4.13 11.88
CA ASN A 299 -47.52 2.86 11.19
C ASN A 299 -46.22 2.07 10.90
N LEU A 300 -46.31 0.93 10.21
CA LEU A 300 -45.14 0.07 9.90
C LEU A 300 -44.03 0.78 9.10
N GLN A 301 -44.35 1.85 8.35
CA GLN A 301 -43.36 2.64 7.60
C GLN A 301 -42.44 3.46 8.52
N ALA A 302 -42.82 3.67 9.79
CA ALA A 302 -41.99 4.35 10.79
C ALA A 302 -40.66 3.63 11.07
N ILE A 303 -40.52 2.37 10.67
CA ILE A 303 -39.28 1.58 10.81
C ILE A 303 -38.23 2.00 9.75
N VAL A 304 -38.66 2.57 8.60
CA VAL A 304 -37.78 2.90 7.48
C VAL A 304 -36.76 4.01 7.82
N PRO A 305 -37.15 5.17 8.39
CA PRO A 305 -36.18 6.21 8.71
C PRO A 305 -35.05 5.75 9.66
N PRO A 306 -35.31 5.07 10.81
CA PRO A 306 -34.26 4.57 11.69
C PRO A 306 -33.25 3.64 10.97
N ILE A 307 -33.73 2.79 10.06
CA ILE A 307 -32.87 1.93 9.24
C ILE A 307 -31.99 2.77 8.30
N MET A 308 -32.56 3.79 7.65
CA MET A 308 -31.81 4.71 6.77
C MET A 308 -30.71 5.46 7.54
N TYR A 309 -30.99 5.96 8.75
CA TYR A 309 -29.96 6.59 9.60
C TYR A 309 -28.86 5.60 9.97
N LEU A 310 -29.22 4.38 10.40
CA LEU A 310 -28.23 3.36 10.75
C LEU A 310 -27.31 3.02 9.56
N ILE A 311 -27.88 2.76 8.39
CA ILE A 311 -27.11 2.46 7.17
C ILE A 311 -26.18 3.63 6.82
N THR A 312 -26.69 4.86 6.84
CA THR A 312 -25.91 6.04 6.47
C THR A 312 -24.77 6.29 7.45
N VAL A 313 -25.00 6.14 8.76
CA VAL A 313 -23.93 6.25 9.77
C VAL A 313 -22.82 5.23 9.54
N LEU A 314 -23.18 3.97 9.27
CA LEU A 314 -22.19 2.93 8.99
C LEU A 314 -21.42 3.19 7.68
N LEU A 315 -22.11 3.68 6.64
CA LEU A 315 -21.51 4.07 5.37
C LEU A 315 -20.51 5.23 5.54
N VAL A 316 -20.94 6.31 6.18
CA VAL A 316 -20.13 7.50 6.42
C VAL A 316 -18.89 7.12 7.24
N HIS A 317 -19.05 6.33 8.31
CA HIS A 317 -17.94 5.86 9.14
C HIS A 317 -16.90 5.08 8.32
N LYS A 318 -17.34 4.13 7.48
CA LYS A 318 -16.44 3.35 6.61
C LYS A 318 -15.70 4.23 5.61
N ILE A 319 -16.37 5.20 5.00
CA ILE A 319 -15.74 6.15 4.07
C ILE A 319 -14.66 6.96 4.80
N ILE A 320 -14.95 7.43 6.01
CA ILE A 320 -14.01 8.22 6.81
C ILE A 320 -12.79 7.39 7.23
N ASP A 321 -12.99 6.13 7.63
CA ASP A 321 -11.88 5.22 7.93
C ASP A 321 -10.95 5.02 6.72
N ILE A 322 -11.50 4.84 5.52
CA ILE A 322 -10.72 4.74 4.27
C ILE A 322 -9.93 6.03 4.01
N ILE A 323 -10.57 7.20 4.16
CA ILE A 323 -9.90 8.50 3.98
C ILE A 323 -8.77 8.65 5.00
N LYS A 324 -9.01 8.28 6.26
CA LYS A 324 -8.02 8.37 7.33
C LYS A 324 -6.80 7.49 7.07
N GLU A 325 -6.99 6.25 6.60
CA GLU A 325 -5.89 5.38 6.20
C GLU A 325 -5.08 5.97 5.04
N ALA A 326 -5.76 6.54 4.04
CA ALA A 326 -5.11 7.18 2.90
C ALA A 326 -4.28 8.42 3.32
N LEU A 327 -4.80 9.25 4.22
CA LEU A 327 -4.07 10.40 4.77
C LEU A 327 -2.84 9.95 5.57
N SER A 328 -3.00 8.94 6.43
CA SER A 328 -1.86 8.39 7.19
C SER A 328 -0.78 7.82 6.28
N ALA A 329 -1.15 7.11 5.21
CA ALA A 329 -0.20 6.59 4.24
C ALA A 329 0.57 7.72 3.53
N LYS A 330 -0.09 8.83 3.21
CA LYS A 330 0.55 10.02 2.64
C LYS A 330 1.56 10.65 3.61
N ASP A 331 1.19 10.80 4.89
CA ASP A 331 2.06 11.36 5.91
C ASP A 331 3.30 10.48 6.16
N TRP A 332 3.11 9.16 6.24
CA TRP A 332 4.21 8.22 6.39
C TRP A 332 5.13 8.19 5.17
N LYS A 333 4.57 8.31 3.96
CA LYS A 333 5.36 8.45 2.74
C LYS A 333 6.23 9.71 2.80
N ALA A 334 5.68 10.84 3.23
CA ALA A 334 6.44 12.09 3.37
C ALA A 334 7.56 11.96 4.41
N LYS A 335 7.27 11.41 5.59
CA LYS A 335 8.27 11.17 6.65
C LYS A 335 9.39 10.22 6.20
N LEU A 336 9.03 9.14 5.48
CA LEU A 336 10.00 8.20 4.93
C LEU A 336 10.88 8.87 3.86
N THR A 337 10.30 9.66 2.97
CA THR A 337 11.05 10.45 1.97
C THR A 337 12.07 11.37 2.65
N LEU A 338 11.67 12.08 3.72
CA LEU A 338 12.57 12.95 4.46
C LEU A 338 13.78 12.19 5.03
N LEU A 339 13.57 11.00 5.60
CA LEU A 339 14.65 10.17 6.12
C LEU A 339 15.50 9.57 4.99
N LYS A 340 14.86 9.03 3.96
CA LYS A 340 15.51 8.31 2.87
C LYS A 340 16.50 9.18 2.08
N TYR A 341 16.25 10.48 1.98
CA TYR A 341 17.14 11.40 1.28
C TYR A 341 18.06 12.20 2.22
N GLN A 342 18.17 11.84 3.50
CA GLN A 342 19.25 12.32 4.36
C GLN A 342 20.57 11.67 3.93
N LYS A 343 21.59 12.50 3.75
CA LYS A 343 22.91 12.06 3.30
C LYS A 343 23.51 11.00 4.22
N GLU A 344 23.41 11.16 5.55
CA GLU A 344 23.96 10.19 6.50
C GLU A 344 23.27 8.82 6.41
N ILE A 345 22.00 8.79 6.00
CA ILE A 345 21.24 7.55 5.82
C ILE A 345 21.63 6.88 4.51
N ILE A 346 21.73 7.65 3.42
CA ILE A 346 22.21 7.17 2.12
C ILE A 346 23.60 6.54 2.31
N ASP A 347 24.55 7.30 2.86
CA ASP A 347 25.94 6.88 3.01
C ASP A 347 26.04 5.58 3.82
N LYS A 348 25.40 5.51 5.00
CA LYS A 348 25.40 4.30 5.84
C LYS A 348 24.77 3.09 5.15
N LEU A 349 23.63 3.28 4.46
CA LEU A 349 22.95 2.18 3.79
C LEU A 349 23.79 1.64 2.63
N PHE A 350 24.42 2.50 1.84
CA PHE A 350 25.33 2.08 0.78
C PHE A 350 26.66 1.52 1.30
N GLU A 351 27.24 2.07 2.38
CA GLU A 351 28.42 1.50 3.07
C GLU A 351 28.22 0.07 3.54
N SER A 352 27.01 -0.28 3.97
CA SER A 352 26.69 -1.65 4.37
C SER A 352 26.61 -2.65 3.21
N GLN A 353 26.60 -2.18 1.97
CA GLN A 353 26.51 -3.04 0.79
C GLN A 353 27.90 -3.53 0.37
N GLU A 354 27.94 -4.75 -0.18
CA GLU A 354 29.15 -5.29 -0.80
C GLU A 354 29.60 -4.41 -1.98
N LEU A 355 30.90 -4.14 -2.04
CA LEU A 355 31.55 -3.39 -3.11
C LEU A 355 31.99 -4.35 -4.21
N TYR A 356 31.52 -4.10 -5.43
CA TYR A 356 31.90 -4.83 -6.63
C TYR A 356 32.84 -3.99 -7.49
N ASP A 357 33.81 -4.65 -8.13
CA ASP A 357 34.68 -3.98 -9.10
C ASP A 357 33.83 -3.49 -10.30
N ILE A 358 34.01 -2.23 -10.66
CA ILE A 358 33.37 -1.56 -11.79
C ILE A 358 34.40 -0.83 -12.68
N SER A 359 35.67 -1.23 -12.54
CA SER A 359 36.79 -0.69 -13.32
C SER A 359 36.66 -0.97 -14.83
N THR A 360 37.59 -0.44 -15.61
CA THR A 360 37.68 -0.71 -17.06
C THR A 360 37.95 -2.17 -17.39
N ASN A 361 38.44 -2.97 -16.43
CA ASN A 361 38.62 -4.41 -16.58
C ASN A 361 37.30 -5.18 -16.46
N THR A 362 36.25 -4.52 -15.96
CA THR A 362 34.90 -5.07 -15.86
C THR A 362 34.10 -4.83 -17.13
N SER A 363 34.06 -3.57 -17.59
CA SER A 363 33.43 -3.21 -18.86
C SER A 363 33.93 -1.85 -19.36
N LYS A 364 34.23 -1.77 -20.65
CA LYS A 364 34.56 -0.53 -21.38
C LYS A 364 33.31 0.11 -22.00
N ILE A 365 32.14 -0.53 -21.92
CA ILE A 365 30.88 -0.02 -22.46
C ILE A 365 30.29 1.01 -21.51
N VAL A 366 30.53 2.29 -21.82
CA VAL A 366 30.16 3.43 -20.98
C VAL A 366 29.41 4.49 -21.79
N PHE A 367 28.33 5.00 -21.20
CA PHE A 367 27.49 6.06 -21.77
C PHE A 367 27.38 7.23 -20.78
N GLY A 368 26.91 8.38 -21.26
CA GLY A 368 26.80 9.60 -20.46
C GLY A 368 28.16 10.29 -20.26
N ASN A 369 28.31 10.97 -19.13
CA ASN A 369 29.52 11.72 -18.79
C ASN A 369 30.54 10.82 -18.09
N GLU A 370 31.71 10.61 -18.70
CA GLU A 370 32.77 9.78 -18.11
C GLU A 370 33.45 10.40 -16.89
N ASP A 371 33.45 11.73 -16.80
CA ASP A 371 34.03 12.51 -15.70
C ASP A 371 33.02 12.76 -14.56
N ALA A 372 31.89 12.06 -14.58
CA ALA A 372 30.86 12.16 -13.56
C ALA A 372 31.33 11.62 -12.21
N ASN A 373 30.90 12.29 -11.12
CA ASN A 373 31.12 11.82 -9.75
C ASN A 373 30.36 10.53 -9.42
N TYR A 374 29.29 10.24 -10.16
CA TYR A 374 28.43 9.10 -9.94
C TYR A 374 28.49 8.12 -11.10
N THR A 375 28.72 6.85 -10.80
CA THR A 375 28.69 5.74 -11.76
C THR A 375 27.52 4.81 -11.47
N LEU A 376 26.62 4.66 -12.44
CA LEU A 376 25.56 3.66 -12.44
C LEU A 376 25.98 2.49 -13.33
N THR A 377 26.29 1.34 -12.73
CA THR A 377 26.61 0.11 -13.47
C THR A 377 25.39 -0.79 -13.56
N ILE A 378 25.13 -1.28 -14.77
CA ILE A 378 23.91 -2.00 -15.12
C ILE A 378 24.28 -3.38 -15.64
N PHE A 379 23.98 -4.40 -14.85
CA PHE A 379 24.00 -5.78 -15.30
C PHE A 379 22.68 -6.08 -16.02
N SER A 380 22.72 -6.12 -17.35
CA SER A 380 21.55 -6.18 -18.22
C SER A 380 21.56 -7.40 -19.12
N ASN A 381 20.38 -7.86 -19.50
CA ASN A 381 20.21 -8.83 -20.59
C ASN A 381 19.43 -8.17 -21.72
N PRO A 382 19.94 -8.14 -22.96
CA PRO A 382 19.24 -7.53 -24.10
C PRO A 382 17.83 -8.09 -24.34
N TYR A 383 17.54 -9.32 -23.98
CA TYR A 383 16.22 -9.93 -24.13
C TYR A 383 15.29 -9.72 -22.93
N CYS A 384 15.78 -9.16 -21.82
CA CYS A 384 14.98 -8.98 -20.60
C CYS A 384 14.01 -7.78 -20.71
N ASN A 385 12.73 -8.01 -20.41
CA ASN A 385 11.68 -6.96 -20.45
C ASN A 385 11.80 -5.95 -19.30
N PRO A 386 12.05 -6.37 -18.04
CA PRO A 386 12.43 -5.44 -16.99
C PRO A 386 13.64 -4.56 -17.33
N CYS A 387 14.66 -5.09 -18.03
CA CYS A 387 15.80 -4.30 -18.50
C CYS A 387 15.39 -3.22 -19.51
N ALA A 388 14.46 -3.53 -20.43
CA ALA A 388 13.93 -2.56 -21.38
C ALA A 388 13.25 -1.36 -20.68
N LYS A 389 12.37 -1.66 -19.71
CA LYS A 389 11.69 -0.62 -18.92
C LYS A 389 12.66 0.24 -18.12
N MET A 390 13.72 -0.36 -17.58
CA MET A 390 14.76 0.37 -16.87
C MET A 390 15.57 1.25 -17.84
N HIS A 391 15.93 0.75 -19.02
CA HIS A 391 16.68 1.51 -20.03
C HIS A 391 15.94 2.80 -20.44
N GLU A 392 14.63 2.72 -20.65
CA GLU A 392 13.79 3.89 -20.94
C GLU A 392 13.90 4.96 -19.84
N ARG A 393 13.88 4.54 -18.57
CA ARG A 393 13.89 5.45 -17.41
C ARG A 393 15.25 6.10 -17.16
N ILE A 394 16.35 5.38 -17.41
CA ILE A 394 17.71 5.93 -17.22
C ILE A 394 18.12 6.90 -18.33
N SER A 395 17.36 7.00 -19.42
CA SER A 395 17.66 7.97 -20.49
C SER A 395 17.72 9.41 -19.97
N SER A 396 16.98 9.73 -18.89
CA SER A 396 17.10 11.04 -18.24
C SER A 396 18.48 11.27 -17.59
N LEU A 397 19.15 10.20 -17.14
CA LEU A 397 20.45 10.28 -16.46
C LEU A 397 21.62 10.56 -17.40
N LEU A 398 21.49 10.26 -18.70
CA LEU A 398 22.53 10.56 -19.68
C LEU A 398 22.94 12.03 -19.65
N ASN A 399 21.96 12.92 -19.50
CA ASN A 399 22.15 14.37 -19.49
C ASN A 399 22.43 14.92 -18.08
N SER A 400 22.15 14.15 -17.02
CA SER A 400 22.28 14.56 -15.62
C SER A 400 23.69 14.41 -15.05
N GLY A 401 24.71 14.24 -15.89
CA GLY A 401 26.10 14.12 -15.43
C GLY A 401 26.38 12.83 -14.66
N CYS A 402 25.85 11.69 -15.11
CA CYS A 402 26.17 10.36 -14.59
C CYS A 402 26.94 9.52 -15.62
N LYS A 403 27.88 8.71 -15.15
CA LYS A 403 28.56 7.67 -15.93
C LYS A 403 27.72 6.39 -15.90
N ILE A 404 27.22 5.93 -17.04
CA ILE A 404 26.38 4.73 -17.13
C ILE A 404 27.18 3.60 -17.76
N GLN A 405 27.52 2.57 -17.00
CA GLN A 405 28.26 1.40 -17.50
C GLN A 405 27.30 0.23 -17.74
N TYR A 406 27.45 -0.45 -18.87
CA TYR A 406 26.69 -1.67 -19.19
C TYR A 406 27.56 -2.92 -19.11
N ILE A 407 27.02 -3.96 -18.49
CA ILE A 407 27.58 -5.32 -18.49
C ILE A 407 26.49 -6.25 -19.00
N PHE A 408 26.74 -6.94 -20.10
CA PHE A 408 25.73 -7.77 -20.73
C PHE A 408 25.81 -9.23 -20.29
N THR A 409 24.66 -9.84 -20.03
CA THR A 409 24.49 -11.30 -19.89
C THR A 409 23.45 -11.80 -20.87
N TYR A 410 23.46 -13.11 -21.10
CA TYR A 410 22.50 -13.83 -21.92
C TYR A 410 21.77 -14.89 -21.09
N PHE A 411 20.61 -15.36 -21.57
CA PHE A 411 19.85 -16.45 -20.94
C PHE A 411 20.37 -17.83 -21.37
N SER A 412 20.88 -17.92 -22.59
CA SER A 412 21.39 -19.14 -23.21
C SER A 412 22.46 -18.78 -24.25
N GLU A 413 23.37 -19.71 -24.52
CA GLU A 413 24.55 -19.46 -25.36
C GLU A 413 24.21 -19.00 -26.79
N ASP A 414 23.08 -19.48 -27.33
CA ASP A 414 22.54 -19.08 -28.62
C ASP A 414 22.14 -17.61 -28.70
N LEU A 415 21.97 -16.93 -27.56
CA LEU A 415 21.65 -15.50 -27.48
C LEU A 415 22.89 -14.64 -27.20
N SER A 416 24.05 -15.24 -26.94
CA SER A 416 25.29 -14.53 -26.59
C SER A 416 25.80 -13.63 -27.73
N ASN A 417 25.52 -13.99 -28.99
CA ASN A 417 25.90 -13.21 -30.17
C ASN A 417 25.35 -11.79 -30.15
N ILE A 418 24.16 -11.56 -29.56
CA ILE A 418 23.59 -10.22 -29.45
C ILE A 418 24.46 -9.32 -28.57
N ASN A 419 25.08 -9.86 -27.52
CA ASN A 419 26.01 -9.08 -26.69
C ASN A 419 27.24 -8.68 -27.50
N ARG A 420 27.80 -9.61 -28.29
CA ARG A 420 28.93 -9.31 -29.20
C ARG A 420 28.57 -8.24 -30.23
N LEU A 421 27.36 -8.27 -30.78
CA LEU A 421 26.87 -7.26 -31.72
C LEU A 421 26.73 -5.87 -31.09
N PHE A 422 26.27 -5.77 -29.83
CA PHE A 422 26.26 -4.50 -29.10
C PHE A 422 27.66 -3.97 -28.80
N ILE A 423 28.58 -4.85 -28.42
CA ILE A 423 30.00 -4.48 -28.23
C ILE A 423 30.60 -4.02 -29.57
N ALA A 424 30.33 -4.73 -30.67
CA ALA A 424 30.76 -4.37 -32.01
C ALA A 424 30.23 -2.98 -32.42
N ALA A 425 28.93 -2.73 -32.21
CA ALA A 425 28.32 -1.44 -32.46
C ALA A 425 28.97 -0.32 -31.64
N TYR A 426 29.26 -0.58 -30.36
CA TYR A 426 29.94 0.39 -29.50
C TYR A 426 31.33 0.76 -30.02
N LEU A 427 32.13 -0.23 -30.42
CA LEU A 427 33.49 0.00 -30.92
C LEU A 427 33.49 0.65 -32.31
N LYS A 428 32.56 0.28 -33.20
CA LYS A 428 32.50 0.80 -34.58
C LYS A 428 31.82 2.15 -34.69
N TYR A 429 30.69 2.33 -34.02
CA TYR A 429 29.81 3.49 -34.18
C TYR A 429 29.86 4.49 -33.02
N GLY A 430 30.45 4.10 -31.88
CA GLY A 430 30.58 4.94 -30.70
C GLY A 430 29.34 4.97 -29.79
N LYS A 431 29.46 5.73 -28.70
CA LYS A 431 28.52 5.75 -27.57
C LYS A 431 27.10 6.16 -27.96
N GLU A 432 26.95 7.28 -28.65
CA GLU A 432 25.64 7.88 -28.94
C GLU A 432 24.80 7.01 -29.88
N LYS A 433 25.39 6.56 -30.98
CA LYS A 433 24.72 5.65 -31.93
C LYS A 433 24.35 4.32 -31.27
N THR A 434 25.23 3.78 -30.41
CA THR A 434 24.97 2.52 -29.72
C THR A 434 23.88 2.66 -28.65
N TRP A 435 23.79 3.81 -27.97
CA TRP A 435 22.69 4.08 -27.06
C TRP A 435 21.34 4.08 -27.79
N ASN A 436 21.26 4.75 -28.94
CA ASN A 436 20.05 4.75 -29.76
C ASN A 436 19.71 3.34 -30.26
N LEU A 437 20.72 2.58 -30.69
CA LEU A 437 20.55 1.18 -31.10
C LEU A 437 20.01 0.30 -29.95
N LEU A 438 20.52 0.47 -28.73
CA LEU A 438 19.99 -0.20 -27.53
C LEU A 438 18.54 0.21 -27.26
N THR A 439 18.22 1.50 -27.40
CA THR A 439 16.86 2.03 -27.19
C THR A 439 15.87 1.40 -28.18
N GLU A 440 16.22 1.37 -29.47
CA GLU A 440 15.42 0.77 -30.53
C GLU A 440 15.28 -0.74 -30.35
N TRP A 441 16.35 -1.42 -29.96
CA TRP A 441 16.33 -2.84 -29.62
C TRP A 441 15.32 -3.13 -28.52
N TYR A 442 15.41 -2.39 -27.41
CA TYR A 442 14.51 -2.57 -26.26
C TYR A 442 13.06 -2.22 -26.57
N SER A 443 12.81 -1.31 -27.52
CA SER A 443 11.47 -0.89 -27.93
C SER A 443 10.76 -1.88 -28.88
N GLY A 444 11.51 -2.80 -29.52
CA GLY A 444 10.91 -3.80 -30.40
C GLY A 444 11.88 -4.57 -31.30
N GLY A 445 13.13 -4.13 -31.43
CA GLY A 445 14.15 -4.77 -32.28
C GLY A 445 14.46 -6.22 -31.91
N LYS A 446 14.25 -6.62 -30.64
CA LYS A 446 14.44 -8.01 -30.15
C LYS A 446 13.80 -9.08 -31.03
N ASN A 447 12.65 -8.79 -31.65
CA ASN A 447 11.90 -9.72 -32.48
C ASN A 447 12.66 -10.11 -33.77
N GLN A 448 13.57 -9.26 -34.23
CA GLN A 448 14.34 -9.46 -35.45
C GLN A 448 15.65 -10.21 -35.21
N LYS A 449 16.03 -10.44 -33.93
CA LYS A 449 17.28 -11.10 -33.52
C LYS A 449 18.49 -10.44 -34.21
N GLU A 450 19.44 -11.22 -34.71
CA GLU A 450 20.64 -10.71 -35.40
C GLU A 450 20.31 -9.86 -36.64
N LYS A 451 19.16 -10.08 -37.31
CA LYS A 451 18.76 -9.30 -38.50
C LYS A 451 18.47 -7.82 -38.21
N PHE A 452 18.31 -7.47 -36.93
CA PHE A 452 18.16 -6.09 -36.50
C PHE A 452 19.42 -5.25 -36.76
N PHE A 453 20.59 -5.90 -36.72
CA PHE A 453 21.87 -5.23 -36.85
C PHE A 453 22.29 -5.11 -38.32
N ASP A 454 23.07 -4.07 -38.61
CA ASP A 454 23.69 -3.90 -39.93
C ASP A 454 24.58 -5.11 -40.26
N LYS A 455 24.52 -5.59 -41.51
CA LYS A 455 25.35 -6.70 -41.98
C LYS A 455 26.83 -6.38 -41.96
N GLU A 456 27.20 -5.10 -41.93
CA GLU A 456 28.59 -4.66 -41.81
C GLU A 456 29.16 -4.75 -40.39
N LEU A 457 28.38 -5.16 -39.38
CA LEU A 457 28.88 -5.40 -38.03
C LEU A 457 29.51 -6.79 -37.93
N GLU A 458 30.84 -6.84 -37.98
CA GLU A 458 31.59 -8.06 -37.77
C GLU A 458 31.87 -8.29 -36.28
N ILE A 459 31.60 -9.52 -35.79
CA ILE A 459 31.79 -9.90 -34.38
C ILE A 459 33.12 -10.60 -34.11
N ASN A 460 33.92 -10.89 -35.15
CA ASN A 460 35.15 -11.69 -35.05
C ASN A 460 36.40 -10.87 -34.68
N ASP A 461 36.23 -9.70 -34.05
CA ASP A 461 37.33 -8.86 -33.60
C ASP A 461 37.83 -9.29 -32.21
N LYS A 462 39.16 -9.28 -32.00
CA LYS A 462 39.77 -9.67 -30.73
C LYS A 462 39.33 -8.77 -29.57
N ASN A 463 39.12 -7.47 -29.79
CA ASN A 463 38.68 -6.53 -28.77
C ASN A 463 37.23 -6.78 -28.37
N ILE A 464 36.37 -7.21 -29.31
CA ILE A 464 34.98 -7.58 -29.03
C ILE A 464 34.97 -8.80 -28.11
N GLU A 465 35.75 -9.83 -28.45
CA GLU A 465 35.81 -11.06 -27.68
C GLU A 465 36.47 -10.85 -26.31
N GLU A 466 37.47 -9.97 -26.21
CA GLU A 466 38.06 -9.57 -24.91
C GLU A 466 37.01 -8.90 -24.01
N GLU A 467 36.27 -7.92 -24.53
CA GLU A 467 35.22 -7.22 -23.78
C GLU A 467 34.07 -8.16 -23.38
N PHE A 468 33.67 -9.05 -24.28
CA PHE A 468 32.67 -10.08 -23.99
C PHE A 468 33.12 -10.98 -22.83
N ARG A 469 34.38 -11.43 -22.83
CA ARG A 469 34.96 -12.23 -21.74
C ARG A 469 35.06 -11.47 -20.43
N HIS A 470 35.28 -10.16 -20.45
CA HIS A 470 35.20 -9.34 -19.24
C HIS A 470 33.82 -9.42 -18.59
N HIS A 471 32.75 -9.31 -19.38
CA HIS A 471 31.37 -9.39 -18.88
C HIS A 471 31.07 -10.79 -18.29
N GLU A 472 31.52 -11.86 -18.95
CA GLU A 472 31.35 -13.23 -18.44
C GLU A 472 32.12 -13.49 -17.16
N ASN A 473 33.39 -13.06 -17.10
CA ASN A 473 34.22 -13.23 -15.92
C ASN A 473 33.64 -12.44 -14.74
N TRP A 474 33.16 -11.22 -14.98
CA TRP A 474 32.53 -10.41 -13.94
C TRP A 474 31.23 -11.03 -13.43
N LYS A 475 30.37 -11.56 -14.32
CA LYS A 475 29.17 -12.33 -13.92
C LYS A 475 29.54 -13.51 -13.01
N ARG A 476 30.59 -14.25 -13.36
CA ARG A 476 31.07 -15.40 -12.58
C ARG A 476 31.59 -15.00 -11.20
N ILE A 477 32.34 -13.89 -11.11
CA ILE A 477 32.91 -13.40 -9.85
C ILE A 477 31.83 -12.78 -8.95
N SER A 478 30.93 -11.97 -9.51
CA SER A 478 29.86 -11.31 -8.77
C SER A 478 28.73 -12.24 -8.32
N GLY A 479 28.54 -13.37 -9.01
CA GLY A 479 27.48 -14.34 -8.73
C GLY A 479 26.07 -13.84 -9.05
N PHE A 480 25.93 -12.79 -9.88
CA PHE A 480 24.62 -12.24 -10.24
C PHE A 480 23.89 -13.12 -11.25
N ASN A 481 22.67 -13.52 -10.86
CA ASN A 481 21.82 -14.40 -11.65
C ASN A 481 20.52 -13.73 -12.12
N ALA A 482 20.26 -12.48 -11.68
CA ALA A 482 19.04 -11.73 -11.99
C ALA A 482 19.35 -10.46 -12.77
N THR A 483 18.47 -10.11 -13.71
CA THR A 483 18.56 -8.87 -14.49
C THR A 483 17.23 -8.10 -14.50
N PRO A 484 17.25 -6.75 -14.47
CA PRO A 484 18.44 -5.92 -14.28
C PRO A 484 18.96 -5.99 -12.83
N THR A 485 20.28 -5.97 -12.67
CA THR A 485 20.91 -5.64 -11.39
C THR A 485 21.60 -4.30 -11.52
N LEU A 486 21.31 -3.38 -10.61
CA LEU A 486 21.85 -2.03 -10.59
C LEU A 486 22.90 -1.90 -9.49
N LEU A 487 24.03 -1.29 -9.82
CA LEU A 487 25.04 -0.87 -8.87
C LEU A 487 25.24 0.65 -8.95
N PHE A 488 25.20 1.32 -7.80
CA PHE A 488 25.53 2.73 -7.68
C PHE A 488 26.90 2.84 -7.02
N ASN A 489 27.87 3.43 -7.72
CA ASN A 489 29.28 3.51 -7.30
C ASN A 489 29.85 2.14 -6.86
N GLY A 490 29.53 1.09 -7.62
CA GLY A 490 30.00 -0.28 -7.36
C GLY A 490 29.23 -1.03 -6.27
N LYS A 491 28.24 -0.43 -5.64
CA LYS A 491 27.43 -1.04 -4.56
C LYS A 491 26.01 -1.34 -5.03
N LYS A 492 25.44 -2.48 -4.64
CA LYS A 492 24.03 -2.79 -4.92
C LYS A 492 23.11 -1.75 -4.30
N LEU A 493 21.96 -1.51 -4.94
CA LEU A 493 20.92 -0.69 -4.35
C LEU A 493 20.36 -1.39 -3.09
N PRO A 494 20.36 -0.74 -1.92
CA PRO A 494 19.66 -1.26 -0.75
C PRO A 494 18.16 -1.37 -1.04
N GLU A 495 17.45 -2.32 -0.41
CA GLU A 495 16.01 -2.56 -0.65
C GLU A 495 15.12 -1.30 -0.51
N ALA A 496 15.55 -0.35 0.32
CA ALA A 496 14.83 0.90 0.52
C ALA A 496 14.84 1.83 -0.72
N TYR A 497 15.80 1.66 -1.63
CA TYR A 497 16.00 2.50 -2.82
C TYR A 497 15.65 1.77 -4.11
N ASN A 498 15.06 2.52 -5.03
CA ASN A 498 14.81 2.11 -6.40
C ASN A 498 15.49 3.09 -7.36
N LEU A 499 15.32 2.86 -8.67
CA LEU A 499 15.96 3.68 -9.69
C LEU A 499 15.58 5.17 -9.62
N ASP A 500 14.33 5.52 -9.34
CA ASP A 500 13.91 6.94 -9.26
C ASP A 500 14.63 7.67 -8.13
N ASP A 501 14.90 6.96 -7.04
CA ASP A 501 15.64 7.54 -5.92
C ASP A 501 17.09 7.80 -6.28
N ILE A 502 17.71 6.91 -7.07
CA ILE A 502 19.07 7.13 -7.58
C ILE A 502 19.09 8.33 -8.53
N ILE A 503 18.09 8.44 -9.40
CA ILE A 503 17.93 9.62 -10.27
C ILE A 503 17.83 10.90 -9.45
N TYR A 504 17.05 10.88 -8.38
CA TYR A 504 16.93 12.02 -7.47
C TYR A 504 18.25 12.35 -6.76
N ILE A 505 18.95 11.34 -6.24
CA ILE A 505 20.26 11.51 -5.56
C ILE A 505 21.27 12.15 -6.49
N ILE A 506 21.41 11.63 -7.72
CA ILE A 506 22.34 12.16 -8.73
C ILE A 506 22.01 13.61 -9.09
N ASN A 507 20.74 13.89 -9.41
CA ASN A 507 20.32 15.23 -9.82
C ASN A 507 20.50 16.30 -8.73
N ASN A 508 20.51 15.91 -7.46
CA ASN A 508 20.63 16.82 -6.32
C ASN A 508 22.01 16.76 -5.62
N GLY A 509 22.94 15.91 -6.09
CA GLY A 509 24.28 15.78 -5.51
C GLY A 509 24.30 15.31 -4.06
N LEU A 510 23.38 14.41 -3.70
CA LEU A 510 23.27 13.88 -2.32
C LEU A 510 24.40 12.91 -1.98
#